data_AF-A0A0F7S5P5-F1
#
_entry.id   AF-A0A0F7S5P5-F1
#
_cell.length_a   1.000
_cell.length_b   1.000
_cell.length_c   1.000
_cell.angle_alpha   90.00
_cell.angle_beta   90.00
_cell.angle_gamma   90.00
#
_symmetry.space_group_name_H-M   'P 1'
#
loop_
_entity.id
_entity.type
_entity.pdbx_description
1 polymer ?
#
loop_
_entity_poly.entity_id
_entity_poly.type
_entity_poly.pdbx_seq_one_letter_code
_entity_poly.pdbx_strand_id
1 'polypeptide(L)'
;MVVGGTGITPAYQLLTNLFGRPATAQPQLSNVPKIDVLYATRNLENALLLPQLHTLVEAHQEKISVSLFAEHLAGSPASLSPADRSALGAQLTASEGASSGRSWLSSVFGKGSSKLAAKLELTALGAATKIPVYESRITQQHLERVLTRANKVDEGKGRTLILVSGPDGMVSALAGAKSRDGQSQGSLSGILATLGCRQEDVFKL
;
A
#
# COMPACT_ATOMS: atom_id res chain seq x y z
N MET A 1 0.67 6.77 -1.06
CA MET A 1 1.62 6.66 0.06
C MET A 1 2.34 5.32 -0.04
N VAL A 2 3.66 5.31 0.08
CA VAL A 2 4.50 4.11 0.04
C VAL A 2 5.19 3.99 1.39
N VAL A 3 4.76 3.03 2.21
CA VAL A 3 5.16 2.94 3.61
C VAL A 3 5.76 1.61 3.98
N GLY A 4 6.71 1.58 4.91
CA GLY A 4 7.38 0.37 5.37
C GLY A 4 7.49 0.28 6.88
N GLY A 5 7.15 -0.89 7.44
CA GLY A 5 7.25 -1.16 8.88
C GLY A 5 6.43 -0.16 9.71
N THR A 6 7.09 0.56 10.62
CA THR A 6 6.48 1.59 11.47
C THR A 6 6.08 2.86 10.72
N GLY A 7 6.57 3.07 9.49
CA GLY A 7 6.18 4.21 8.64
C GLY A 7 4.69 4.25 8.27
N ILE A 8 3.95 3.18 8.59
CA ILE A 8 2.47 3.16 8.50
C ILE A 8 1.81 4.13 9.48
N THR A 9 2.46 4.49 10.60
CA THR A 9 1.83 5.35 11.62
C THR A 9 1.62 6.79 11.16
N PRO A 10 2.58 7.50 10.52
CA PRO A 10 2.29 8.76 9.83
C PRO A 10 1.19 8.66 8.78
N ALA A 11 1.13 7.54 8.03
CA ALA A 11 0.08 7.33 7.05
C ALA A 11 -1.30 7.23 7.71
N TYR A 12 -1.41 6.44 8.78
CA TYR A 12 -2.65 6.31 9.53
C TYR A 12 -3.10 7.63 10.16
N GLN A 13 -2.16 8.43 10.70
CA GLN A 13 -2.45 9.78 11.20
C GLN A 13 -2.99 10.70 10.10
N LEU A 14 -2.35 10.72 8.92
CA LEU A 14 -2.85 11.50 7.79
C LEU A 14 -4.25 11.06 7.36
N LEU A 15 -4.46 9.75 7.22
CA LEU A 15 -5.75 9.21 6.81
C LEU A 15 -6.85 9.59 7.82
N THR A 16 -6.60 9.42 9.12
CA THR A 16 -7.59 9.76 10.15
C THR A 16 -7.83 11.26 10.31
N ASN A 17 -6.85 12.11 9.98
CA ASN A 17 -7.05 13.56 9.91
C ASN A 17 -7.93 13.98 8.73
N LEU A 18 -7.81 13.30 7.57
CA LEU A 18 -8.58 13.63 6.37
C LEU A 18 -9.99 13.05 6.41
N PHE A 19 -10.12 11.79 6.82
CA PHE A 19 -11.36 11.02 6.73
C PHE A 19 -12.10 10.84 8.06
N GLY A 20 -11.48 11.28 9.17
CA GLY A 20 -11.98 11.02 10.51
C GLY A 20 -11.49 9.67 11.05
N ARG A 21 -11.72 9.44 12.35
CA ARG A 21 -11.40 8.16 12.99
C ARG A 21 -12.46 7.12 12.60
N PRO A 22 -12.12 5.82 12.55
CA PRO A 22 -13.05 4.76 12.18
C PRO A 22 -14.39 4.74 12.97
N ALA A 23 -14.41 5.27 14.20
CA ALA A 23 -15.61 5.36 15.04
C ALA A 23 -16.41 6.67 14.91
N THR A 24 -15.84 7.71 14.28
CA THR A 24 -16.44 9.06 14.16
C THR A 24 -16.28 9.58 12.74
N ALA A 25 -16.46 8.70 11.75
CA ALA A 25 -16.19 8.93 10.34
C ALA A 25 -17.08 10.05 9.76
N GLN A 26 -16.64 11.29 9.94
CA GLN A 26 -17.14 12.45 9.25
C GLN A 26 -15.94 13.08 8.54
N PRO A 27 -15.95 13.17 7.20
CA PRO A 27 -14.88 13.83 6.47
C PRO A 27 -14.78 15.28 6.97
N GLN A 28 -13.62 15.64 7.49
CA GLN A 28 -13.39 16.98 8.05
C GLN A 28 -13.25 18.05 6.94
N LEU A 29 -13.03 17.61 5.70
CA LEU A 29 -12.77 18.47 4.54
C LEU A 29 -13.76 18.14 3.41
N SER A 30 -14.23 19.18 2.72
CA SER A 30 -15.18 19.06 1.60
C SER A 30 -14.57 18.49 0.32
N ASN A 31 -13.24 18.50 0.19
CA ASN A 31 -12.53 17.97 -0.98
C ASN A 31 -11.34 17.10 -0.56
N VAL A 32 -11.63 15.89 -0.08
CA VAL A 32 -10.60 14.91 0.30
C VAL A 32 -10.04 14.17 -0.93
N PRO A 33 -8.69 14.06 -1.03
CA PRO A 33 -8.05 13.38 -2.15
C PRO A 33 -8.28 11.87 -2.09
N LYS A 34 -8.10 11.17 -3.21
CA LYS A 34 -7.98 9.72 -3.22
C LYS A 34 -6.59 9.30 -2.72
N ILE A 35 -6.51 8.30 -1.86
CA ILE A 35 -5.26 7.84 -1.25
C ILE A 35 -5.09 6.34 -1.47
N ASP A 36 -4.08 5.97 -2.25
CA ASP A 36 -3.57 4.60 -2.35
C ASP A 36 -2.42 4.40 -1.36
N VAL A 37 -2.51 3.42 -0.47
CA VAL A 37 -1.45 3.06 0.50
C VAL A 37 -0.84 1.73 0.10
N LEU A 38 0.46 1.75 -0.22
CA LEU A 38 1.26 0.55 -0.43
C LEU A 38 2.08 0.32 0.85
N TYR A 39 1.74 -0.71 1.61
CA TYR A 39 2.34 -1.00 2.91
C TYR A 39 3.27 -2.21 2.81
N ALA A 40 4.57 -1.99 3.02
CA ALA A 40 5.60 -3.03 3.07
C ALA A 40 5.90 -3.49 4.50
N THR A 41 6.02 -4.80 4.68
CA THR A 41 6.43 -5.46 5.92
C THR A 41 7.29 -6.68 5.58
N ARG A 42 8.07 -7.19 6.55
CA ARG A 42 8.79 -8.45 6.34
C ARG A 42 7.82 -9.63 6.31
N ASN A 43 6.94 -9.72 7.30
CA ASN A 43 5.96 -10.80 7.50
C ASN A 43 4.64 -10.19 8.00
N LEU A 44 3.54 -10.96 7.99
CA LEU A 44 2.25 -10.50 8.50
C LEU A 44 2.26 -10.20 10.00
N GLU A 45 2.94 -11.01 10.81
CA GLU A 45 3.08 -10.77 12.27
C GLU A 45 3.61 -9.35 12.64
N ASN A 46 4.39 -8.72 11.74
CA ASN A 46 4.98 -7.40 11.96
C ASN A 46 4.14 -6.26 11.38
N ALA A 47 3.04 -6.57 10.70
CA ALA A 47 2.15 -5.58 10.13
C ALA A 47 1.33 -4.92 11.24
N LEU A 48 1.44 -3.59 11.33
CA LEU A 48 0.75 -2.80 12.33
C LEU A 48 -0.56 -2.25 11.76
N LEU A 49 -1.54 -2.06 12.64
CA LEU A 49 -2.80 -1.36 12.36
C LEU A 49 -3.70 -2.02 11.31
N LEU A 50 -3.53 -3.31 11.00
CA LEU A 50 -4.31 -3.98 9.96
C LEU A 50 -5.84 -3.88 10.18
N PRO A 51 -6.40 -4.18 11.38
CA PRO A 51 -7.84 -4.03 11.61
C PRO A 51 -8.33 -2.58 11.43
N GLN A 52 -7.54 -1.62 11.91
CA GLN A 52 -7.87 -0.21 11.85
C GLN A 52 -7.83 0.33 10.41
N LEU A 53 -6.85 -0.11 9.62
CA LEU A 53 -6.75 0.22 8.20
C LEU A 53 -7.91 -0.39 7.42
N HIS A 54 -8.25 -1.65 7.67
CA HIS A 54 -9.39 -2.29 7.03
C HIS A 54 -10.70 -1.56 7.31
N THR A 55 -10.97 -1.24 8.58
CA THR A 55 -12.16 -0.47 8.98
C THR A 55 -12.23 0.88 8.25
N LEU A 56 -11.09 1.56 8.12
CA LEU A 56 -11.03 2.86 7.46
C LEU A 56 -11.25 2.75 5.94
N VAL A 57 -10.73 1.70 5.29
CA VAL A 57 -10.99 1.45 3.87
C VAL A 57 -12.46 1.08 3.64
N GLU A 58 -13.04 0.24 4.51
CA GLU A 58 -14.46 -0.14 4.42
C GLU A 58 -15.39 1.08 4.53
N ALA A 59 -15.06 2.04 5.39
CA ALA A 59 -15.82 3.28 5.54
C ALA A 59 -15.68 4.24 4.33
N HIS A 60 -14.62 4.10 3.52
CA HIS A 60 -14.26 5.06 2.48
C HIS A 60 -13.76 4.39 1.19
N GLN A 61 -14.45 3.34 0.73
CA GLN A 61 -14.01 2.43 -0.35
C GLN A 61 -13.63 3.14 -1.66
N GLU A 62 -14.29 4.25 -1.99
CA GLU A 62 -14.01 5.01 -3.21
C GLU A 62 -12.76 5.90 -3.11
N LYS A 63 -12.38 6.26 -1.87
CA LYS A 63 -11.35 7.26 -1.59
C LYS A 63 -10.07 6.66 -1.02
N ILE A 64 -10.12 5.52 -0.35
CA ILE A 64 -8.95 4.89 0.27
C ILE A 64 -8.76 3.50 -0.32
N SER A 65 -7.52 3.16 -0.67
CA SER A 65 -7.13 1.78 -0.97
C SER A 65 -5.87 1.42 -0.18
N VAL A 66 -5.76 0.16 0.23
CA VAL A 66 -4.57 -0.37 0.92
C VAL A 66 -4.15 -1.65 0.21
N SER A 67 -2.85 -1.80 -0.04
CA SER A 67 -2.23 -3.03 -0.55
C SER A 67 -1.04 -3.37 0.32
N LEU A 68 -0.99 -4.61 0.81
CA LEU A 68 0.05 -5.10 1.73
C LEU A 68 1.09 -5.91 0.95
N PHE A 69 2.36 -5.68 1.24
CA PHE A 69 3.52 -6.32 0.62
C PHE A 69 4.34 -6.97 1.73
N ALA A 70 4.20 -8.29 1.89
CA ALA A 70 4.99 -9.07 2.83
C ALA A 70 6.14 -9.75 2.08
N GLU A 71 7.37 -9.62 2.57
CA GLU A 71 8.52 -10.30 1.95
C GLU A 71 8.43 -11.82 2.07
N HIS A 72 7.95 -12.29 3.22
CA HIS A 72 7.66 -13.69 3.47
C HIS A 72 6.21 -13.83 3.89
N LEU A 73 5.51 -14.75 3.24
CA LEU A 73 4.11 -15.02 3.52
C LEU A 73 3.92 -16.51 3.75
N ALA A 74 3.04 -16.85 4.70
CA ALA A 74 2.56 -18.21 4.79
C ALA A 74 1.82 -18.53 3.49
N GLY A 75 2.31 -19.51 2.71
CA GLY A 75 1.90 -19.72 1.32
C GLY A 75 0.41 -19.94 1.08
N SER A 76 -0.36 -20.26 2.12
CA SER A 76 -1.83 -20.32 2.12
C SER A 76 -2.43 -19.85 3.46
N PRO A 77 -3.73 -19.50 3.52
CA PRO A 77 -4.39 -19.10 4.77
C PRO A 77 -4.29 -20.15 5.88
N ALA A 78 -4.34 -21.44 5.51
CA ALA A 78 -4.23 -22.55 6.45
C ALA A 78 -2.85 -22.61 7.15
N SER A 79 -1.81 -22.13 6.46
CA SER A 79 -0.42 -22.12 6.95
C SER A 79 -0.06 -20.94 7.83
N LEU A 80 -0.97 -19.98 8.06
CA LEU A 80 -0.70 -18.82 8.92
C LEU A 80 -0.34 -19.23 10.34
N SER A 81 0.77 -18.68 10.84
CA SER A 81 1.24 -18.93 12.19
C SER A 81 0.29 -18.31 13.24
N PRO A 82 0.37 -18.73 14.51
CA PRO A 82 -0.36 -18.04 15.58
C PRO A 82 -0.02 -16.55 15.69
N ALA A 83 1.21 -16.16 15.38
CA ALA A 83 1.65 -14.77 15.38
C ALA A 83 0.99 -13.97 14.23
N ASP A 84 0.91 -14.55 13.03
CA ASP A 84 0.22 -13.91 11.90
C ASP A 84 -1.27 -13.72 12.21
N ARG A 85 -1.92 -14.74 12.77
CA ARG A 85 -3.34 -14.65 13.17
C ARG A 85 -3.56 -13.60 14.26
N SER A 86 -2.61 -13.45 15.18
CA SER A 86 -2.67 -12.40 16.21
C SER A 86 -2.60 -11.00 15.59
N ALA A 87 -1.74 -10.79 14.59
CA ALA A 87 -1.62 -9.51 13.89
C ALA A 87 -2.88 -9.12 13.09
N LEU A 88 -3.65 -10.10 12.61
CA LEU A 88 -4.97 -9.88 12.00
C LEU A 88 -6.03 -9.44 13.02
N GLY A 89 -5.79 -9.66 14.31
CA GLY A 89 -6.76 -9.40 15.36
C GLY A 89 -8.00 -10.29 15.28
N ALA A 90 -9.03 -9.97 16.07
CA ALA A 90 -10.27 -10.74 16.10
C ALA A 90 -11.18 -10.49 14.88
N GLN A 91 -10.93 -9.43 14.12
CA GLN A 91 -11.84 -8.95 13.09
C GLN A 91 -11.48 -9.44 11.69
N LEU A 92 -10.19 -9.63 11.39
CA LEU A 92 -9.73 -9.98 10.05
C LEU A 92 -9.45 -11.47 9.91
N THR A 93 -9.81 -12.00 8.76
CA THR A 93 -9.43 -13.33 8.29
C THR A 93 -8.69 -13.20 6.97
N ALA A 94 -7.82 -14.16 6.69
CA ALA A 94 -7.16 -14.28 5.40
C ALA A 94 -7.85 -15.34 4.55
N SER A 95 -8.06 -15.04 3.27
CA SER A 95 -8.46 -16.02 2.25
C SER A 95 -7.40 -16.10 1.16
N GLU A 96 -7.44 -17.14 0.34
CA GLU A 96 -6.59 -17.21 -0.84
C GLU A 96 -6.89 -16.02 -1.76
N GLY A 97 -5.82 -15.42 -2.30
CA GLY A 97 -5.97 -14.34 -3.25
C GLY A 97 -6.64 -14.84 -4.52
N ALA A 98 -7.53 -14.03 -5.09
CA ALA A 98 -8.13 -14.39 -6.37
C ALA A 98 -7.01 -14.52 -7.43
N SER A 99 -6.76 -15.74 -7.91
CA SER A 99 -6.06 -15.92 -9.17
C SER A 99 -6.85 -15.13 -10.20
N SER A 100 -6.27 -14.08 -10.81
CA SER A 100 -7.04 -13.24 -11.72
C SER A 100 -7.57 -14.13 -12.84
N GLY A 101 -8.88 -14.37 -12.84
CA GLY A 101 -9.55 -15.05 -13.94
C GLY A 101 -9.24 -14.28 -15.22
N ARG A 102 -8.70 -15.00 -16.22
CA ARG A 102 -8.18 -14.57 -17.53
C ARG A 102 -6.68 -14.30 -17.58
N SER A 103 -5.89 -15.34 -17.86
CA SER A 103 -4.52 -15.19 -18.40
C SER A 103 -4.00 -16.45 -19.12
N TRP A 104 -4.86 -17.24 -19.77
CA TRP A 104 -4.39 -18.29 -20.68
C TRP A 104 -3.58 -17.73 -21.88
N LEU A 105 -3.72 -16.43 -22.17
CA LEU A 105 -2.95 -15.72 -23.21
C LEU A 105 -1.55 -15.25 -22.77
N SER A 106 -1.23 -15.24 -21.47
CA SER A 106 0.13 -14.90 -21.00
C SER A 106 1.08 -16.11 -20.97
N SER A 107 0.56 -17.32 -21.18
CA SER A 107 1.36 -18.55 -21.23
C SER A 107 2.29 -18.63 -22.45
N VAL A 108 2.02 -17.82 -23.49
CA VAL A 108 2.83 -17.78 -24.72
C VAL A 108 3.85 -16.63 -24.72
N PHE A 109 3.65 -15.58 -23.91
CA PHE A 109 4.53 -14.42 -23.83
C PHE A 109 4.80 -14.01 -22.38
N GLY A 110 5.82 -14.61 -21.76
CA GLY A 110 6.55 -14.01 -20.64
C GLY A 110 6.36 -14.66 -19.27
N LYS A 111 7.45 -15.26 -18.76
CA LYS A 111 7.66 -15.83 -17.42
C LYS A 111 7.68 -14.77 -16.27
N GLY A 112 6.78 -13.78 -16.28
CA GLY A 112 6.87 -12.61 -15.39
C GLY A 112 5.74 -12.37 -14.37
N SER A 113 4.68 -13.18 -14.35
CA SER A 113 3.39 -12.74 -13.77
C SER A 113 3.15 -13.05 -12.28
N SER A 114 3.97 -13.87 -11.61
CA SER A 114 3.63 -14.38 -10.26
C SER A 114 3.75 -13.35 -9.13
N LYS A 115 4.67 -12.37 -9.23
CA LYS A 115 4.89 -11.35 -8.17
C LYS A 115 3.86 -10.24 -8.15
N LEU A 116 3.00 -10.19 -9.17
CA LEU A 116 2.07 -9.11 -9.43
C LEU A 116 0.61 -9.47 -9.10
N ALA A 117 0.37 -10.72 -8.68
CA ALA A 117 -0.90 -11.23 -8.20
C ALA A 117 -0.88 -11.30 -6.67
N ALA A 118 -2.01 -10.95 -6.04
CA ALA A 118 -2.17 -11.09 -4.60
C ALA A 118 -2.20 -12.57 -4.24
N LYS A 119 -1.44 -12.96 -3.21
CA LYS A 119 -1.42 -14.34 -2.69
C LYS A 119 -2.50 -14.58 -1.64
N LEU A 120 -2.78 -13.57 -0.83
CA LEU A 120 -3.87 -13.59 0.15
C LEU A 120 -4.72 -12.33 -0.01
N GLU A 121 -5.94 -12.40 0.51
CA GLU A 121 -6.82 -11.26 0.71
C GLU A 121 -7.21 -11.22 2.19
N LEU A 122 -7.06 -10.06 2.83
CA LEU A 122 -7.56 -9.84 4.19
C LEU A 122 -8.94 -9.22 4.12
N THR A 123 -9.88 -9.79 4.86
CA THR A 123 -11.26 -9.29 4.93
C THR A 123 -11.80 -9.41 6.35
N ALA A 124 -12.71 -8.51 6.73
CA ALA A 124 -13.49 -8.67 7.95
C ALA A 124 -14.79 -9.43 7.66
N LEU A 125 -15.33 -10.11 8.68
CA LEU A 125 -16.58 -10.83 8.54
C LEU A 125 -17.72 -9.87 8.15
N GLY A 126 -18.37 -10.12 7.01
CA GLY A 126 -19.48 -9.30 6.51
C GLY A 126 -19.06 -7.99 5.81
N ALA A 127 -17.76 -7.72 5.67
CA ALA A 127 -17.27 -6.56 4.94
C ALA A 127 -17.15 -6.83 3.43
N ALA A 128 -17.35 -5.79 2.61
CA ALA A 128 -17.15 -5.87 1.16
C ALA A 128 -15.68 -5.68 0.77
N THR A 129 -14.92 -4.92 1.57
CA THR A 129 -13.54 -4.55 1.31
C THR A 129 -12.58 -5.70 1.53
N LYS A 130 -11.65 -5.81 0.59
CA LYS A 130 -10.53 -6.74 0.64
C LYS A 130 -9.21 -5.99 0.55
N ILE A 131 -8.29 -6.29 1.45
CA ILE A 131 -6.91 -5.81 1.37
C ILE A 131 -6.06 -6.90 0.70
N PRO A 132 -5.59 -6.71 -0.54
CA PRO A 132 -4.71 -7.67 -1.19
C PRO A 132 -3.34 -7.71 -0.50
N VAL A 133 -2.81 -8.93 -0.32
CA VAL A 133 -1.48 -9.21 0.22
C VAL A 133 -0.61 -9.86 -0.84
N TYR A 134 0.49 -9.22 -1.18
CA TYR A 134 1.50 -9.70 -2.12
C TYR A 134 2.68 -10.28 -1.35
N GLU A 135 3.15 -11.47 -1.74
CA GLU A 135 4.42 -12.00 -1.24
C GLU A 135 5.57 -11.45 -2.09
N SER A 136 5.94 -10.20 -1.84
CA SER A 136 7.03 -9.50 -2.53
C SER A 136 7.40 -8.22 -1.80
N ARG A 137 8.54 -7.63 -2.18
CA ARG A 137 8.82 -6.21 -1.92
C ARG A 137 8.04 -5.33 -2.91
N ILE A 138 7.80 -4.08 -2.54
CA ILE A 138 7.27 -3.08 -3.48
C ILE A 138 8.29 -2.91 -4.62
N THR A 139 7.82 -3.06 -5.87
CA THR A 139 8.66 -2.99 -7.07
C THR A 139 8.26 -1.83 -7.97
N GLN A 140 9.10 -1.51 -8.96
CA GLN A 140 8.79 -0.52 -9.99
C GLN A 140 7.45 -0.80 -10.69
N GLN A 141 7.17 -2.06 -11.01
CA GLN A 141 5.91 -2.46 -11.67
C GLN A 141 4.67 -2.16 -10.83
N HIS A 142 4.76 -2.33 -9.50
CA HIS A 142 3.67 -1.99 -8.60
C HIS A 142 3.40 -0.49 -8.59
N LEU A 143 4.47 0.32 -8.52
CA LEU A 143 4.36 1.78 -8.54
C LEU A 143 3.86 2.30 -9.89
N GLU A 144 4.38 1.79 -11.00
CA GLU A 144 3.95 2.14 -12.35
C GLU A 144 2.45 1.91 -12.55
N ARG A 145 1.93 0.76 -12.08
CA ARG A 145 0.49 0.46 -12.14
C ARG A 145 -0.35 1.46 -11.35
N VAL A 146 0.09 1.81 -10.14
CA VAL A 146 -0.64 2.75 -9.26
C VAL A 146 -0.64 4.15 -9.87
N LEU A 147 0.51 4.62 -10.34
CA LEU A 147 0.66 5.94 -10.96
C LEU A 147 -0.12 6.06 -12.26
N THR A 148 -0.07 5.03 -13.11
CA THR A 148 -0.85 4.98 -14.37
C THR A 148 -2.35 5.06 -14.08
N ARG A 149 -2.81 4.34 -13.04
CA ARG A 149 -4.22 4.39 -12.63
C ARG A 149 -4.59 5.76 -12.05
N ALA A 150 -3.74 6.36 -11.23
CA ALA A 150 -3.99 7.70 -10.68
C ALA A 150 -4.14 8.74 -11.81
N ASN A 151 -3.24 8.72 -12.80
CA ASN A 151 -3.29 9.63 -13.95
C ASN A 151 -4.56 9.43 -14.82
N LYS A 152 -5.05 8.20 -14.94
CA LYS A 152 -6.30 7.90 -15.66
C LYS A 152 -7.55 8.37 -14.94
N VAL A 153 -7.61 8.20 -13.61
CA VAL A 153 -8.79 8.57 -12.81
C VAL A 153 -9.08 10.07 -12.88
N ASP A 154 -8.03 10.88 -13.03
CA ASP A 154 -8.14 12.34 -12.99
C ASP A 154 -8.10 12.99 -14.39
N GLU A 155 -8.15 12.22 -15.48
CA GLU A 155 -7.92 12.71 -16.86
C GLU A 155 -6.66 13.59 -17.02
N GLY A 156 -5.66 13.41 -16.14
CA GLY A 156 -4.47 14.26 -16.06
C GLY A 156 -4.69 15.69 -15.55
N LYS A 157 -5.86 16.01 -14.96
CA LYS A 157 -6.20 17.36 -14.47
C LYS A 157 -5.65 17.68 -13.09
N GLY A 158 -5.47 16.70 -12.21
CA GLY A 158 -4.89 16.90 -10.90
C GLY A 158 -3.51 16.29 -10.73
N ARG A 159 -2.91 16.63 -9.59
CA ARG A 159 -1.51 16.33 -9.26
C ARG A 159 -1.44 15.18 -8.28
N THR A 160 -0.59 14.19 -8.59
CA THR A 160 -0.30 13.08 -7.67
C THR A 160 0.87 13.45 -6.76
N LEU A 161 0.64 13.46 -5.44
CA LEU A 161 1.68 13.59 -4.43
C LEU A 161 2.03 12.20 -3.86
N ILE A 162 3.32 11.89 -3.82
CA ILE A 162 3.85 10.60 -3.37
C ILE A 162 4.57 10.78 -2.04
N LEU A 163 3.93 10.31 -0.97
CA LEU A 163 4.54 10.28 0.37
C LEU A 163 5.26 8.95 0.58
N VAL A 164 6.53 8.99 1.00
CA VAL A 164 7.36 7.80 1.26
C VAL A 164 7.82 7.81 2.73
N SER A 165 7.59 6.72 3.46
CA SER A 165 8.02 6.60 4.86
C SER A 165 8.43 5.18 5.21
N GLY A 166 9.60 4.97 5.80
CA GLY A 166 10.06 3.64 6.18
C GLY A 166 11.55 3.63 6.44
N PRO A 167 12.17 2.44 6.54
CA PRO A 167 13.62 2.33 6.76
C PRO A 167 14.42 3.04 5.66
N ASP A 168 15.56 3.63 6.02
CA ASP A 168 16.39 4.43 5.11
C ASP A 168 16.73 3.73 3.79
N GLY A 169 17.03 2.43 3.84
CA GLY A 169 17.30 1.64 2.64
C GLY A 169 16.10 1.55 1.69
N MET A 170 14.88 1.45 2.23
CA MET A 170 13.65 1.48 1.44
C MET A 170 13.41 2.86 0.84
N VAL A 171 13.52 3.92 1.65
CA VAL A 171 13.36 5.31 1.18
C VAL A 171 14.36 5.63 0.08
N SER A 172 15.63 5.26 0.28
CA SER A 172 16.70 5.48 -0.70
C SER A 172 16.47 4.74 -2.02
N ALA A 173 15.97 3.50 -1.97
CA ALA A 173 15.68 2.74 -3.19
C ALA A 173 14.49 3.30 -3.98
N LEU A 174 13.49 3.85 -3.28
CA LEU A 174 12.27 4.37 -3.89
C LEU A 174 12.44 5.81 -4.39
N ALA A 175 13.05 6.68 -3.58
CA ALA A 175 13.03 8.13 -3.77
C ALA A 175 14.40 8.80 -3.59
N GLY A 176 15.46 8.05 -3.28
CA GLY A 176 16.76 8.60 -2.88
C GLY A 176 16.80 8.98 -1.39
N ALA A 177 18.01 9.10 -0.84
CA ALA A 177 18.21 9.41 0.57
C ALA A 177 17.58 10.78 0.93
N LYS A 178 17.04 10.89 2.16
CA LYS A 178 16.68 12.18 2.74
C LYS A 178 17.96 12.94 3.08
N SER A 179 17.93 14.28 3.02
CA SER A 179 19.11 15.07 3.41
C SER A 179 19.42 14.90 4.89
N ARG A 180 20.71 15.04 5.22
CA ARG A 180 21.21 14.96 6.61
C ARG A 180 21.10 16.29 7.36
N ASP A 181 20.73 17.37 6.67
CA ASP A 181 20.53 18.70 7.26
C ASP A 181 19.27 18.80 8.15
N GLY A 182 18.45 17.75 8.19
CA GLY A 182 17.23 17.69 8.98
C GLY A 182 16.07 18.55 8.44
N GLN A 183 16.25 19.23 7.30
CA GLN A 183 15.25 20.15 6.73
C GLN A 183 14.88 19.78 5.29
N SER A 184 15.86 19.48 4.44
CA SER A 184 15.61 19.29 3.02
C SER A 184 15.27 17.84 2.66
N GLN A 185 14.53 17.69 1.56
CA GLN A 185 14.09 16.39 1.05
C GLN A 185 15.24 15.57 0.42
N GLY A 186 16.41 16.18 0.20
CA GLY A 186 17.46 15.62 -0.64
C GLY A 186 17.01 15.44 -2.10
N SER A 187 17.96 15.13 -2.98
CA SER A 187 17.64 14.87 -4.40
C SER A 187 16.76 13.64 -4.56
N LEU A 188 15.82 13.71 -5.51
CA LEU A 188 15.01 12.59 -5.96
C LEU A 188 15.89 11.66 -6.81
N SER A 189 15.90 10.38 -6.45
CA SER A 189 16.52 9.31 -7.22
C SER A 189 15.75 7.99 -7.03
N GLY A 190 16.30 6.86 -7.47
CA GLY A 190 15.66 5.56 -7.31
C GLY A 190 14.47 5.34 -8.24
N ILE A 191 13.57 4.44 -7.84
CA ILE A 191 12.48 3.96 -8.70
C ILE A 191 11.55 5.09 -9.16
N LEU A 192 11.19 6.01 -8.25
CA LEU A 192 10.27 7.11 -8.59
C LEU A 192 10.88 8.07 -9.62
N ALA A 193 12.18 8.34 -9.54
CA ALA A 193 12.89 9.13 -10.55
C ALA A 193 12.89 8.40 -11.92
N THR A 194 13.16 7.09 -11.93
CA THR A 194 13.13 6.26 -13.15
C THR A 194 11.75 6.23 -13.80
N LEU A 195 10.68 6.30 -13.00
CA LEU A 195 9.30 6.40 -13.46
C LEU A 195 8.89 7.81 -13.92
N GLY A 196 9.82 8.78 -13.92
CA GLY A 196 9.57 10.15 -14.39
C GLY A 196 8.86 11.04 -13.37
N CYS A 197 8.84 10.67 -12.08
CA CYS A 197 8.32 11.56 -11.04
C CYS A 197 9.26 12.75 -10.87
N ARG A 198 8.71 13.92 -10.54
CA ARG A 198 9.49 15.14 -10.29
C ARG A 198 9.75 15.31 -8.81
N GLN A 199 10.79 16.08 -8.48
CA GLN A 199 11.20 16.36 -7.10
C GLN A 199 10.03 16.88 -6.25
N GLU A 200 9.24 17.78 -6.82
CA GLU A 200 8.12 18.42 -6.16
C GLU A 200 6.91 17.48 -5.94
N ASP A 201 6.86 16.34 -6.61
CA ASP A 201 5.77 15.35 -6.51
C ASP A 201 6.07 14.27 -5.44
N VAL A 202 7.26 14.28 -4.83
CA VAL A 202 7.70 13.27 -3.87
C VAL A 202 8.10 13.90 -2.54
N PHE A 203 7.56 13.38 -1.44
CA PHE A 203 7.90 13.82 -0.09
C PHE A 203 8.28 12.61 0.78
N LYS A 204 9.47 12.67 1.36
CA LYS A 204 10.03 11.67 2.26
C LYS A 204 9.72 12.12 3.69
N LEU A 205 8.99 11.31 4.45
CA LEU A 205 8.61 11.58 5.83
C LEU A 205 9.78 11.25 6.77
#